data_AF-A0A851PQ01-F1
#
_entry.id   AF-A0A851PQ01-F1
#
_cell.length_a   1.000
_cell.length_b   1.000
_cell.length_c   1.000
_cell.angle_alpha   90.00
_cell.angle_beta   90.00
_cell.angle_gamma   90.00
#
_symmetry.space_group_name_H-M   'P 1'
#
loop_
_entity.id
_entity.type
_entity.pdbx_description
1 polymer ?
#
loop_
_entity_poly.entity_id
_entity_poly.type
_entity_poly.pdbx_seq_one_letter_code
_entity_poly.pdbx_strand_id
1 'polypeptide(L)'
;AEMTHLQAGLSPETIEKARLELNENPDILHQDIQQVRDMIITRPDIGFLRTDDAFILRFLRARKFHQTEAFRLLAQYFQYRQLNLDMFKNFKADDPGIKRALTDGFPGVLENRDHCGRKILLLFAANWDQSRNSFIDILRAILLSLEVLIEDQELQINGFILIIDWSNFSFKQASKLTPSILKLAIEGLQDSFPARFGGVHFVNQPWYIHALYTLIKPFLKDKTRKRIFLHGNNLNSLHQLIHPECLPSEFGGTLPPYDMGTWARTLLGPDYSDENEYTHTSYNAMHVKHASSNLEREASPKPMKRSQSVVEAGTLKHEDQGESENTQPLLALD
;
A
#
# COMPACT_ATOMS: atom_id res chain seq x y z
N ALA A 1 -23.91 -32.88 0.39
CA ALA A 1 -23.25 -31.72 1.02
C ALA A 1 -23.54 -30.53 0.13
N GLU A 2 -24.47 -29.66 0.54
CA GLU A 2 -24.63 -28.36 -0.13
C GLU A 2 -23.35 -27.57 0.11
N MET A 3 -22.58 -27.33 -0.96
CA MET A 3 -21.49 -26.38 -0.88
C MET A 3 -22.10 -25.03 -0.48
N THR A 4 -21.75 -24.55 0.71
CA THR A 4 -22.14 -23.20 1.14
C THR A 4 -21.66 -22.21 0.07
N HIS A 5 -22.49 -21.23 -0.30
CA HIS A 5 -22.14 -20.20 -1.31
C HIS A 5 -20.81 -19.49 -1.00
N LEU A 6 -20.36 -19.55 0.27
CA LEU A 6 -19.10 -19.02 0.79
C LEU A 6 -17.84 -19.79 0.35
N GLN A 7 -17.99 -20.95 -0.29
CA GLN A 7 -16.89 -21.73 -0.88
C GLN A 7 -17.08 -21.92 -2.39
N ALA A 8 -18.10 -21.28 -2.97
CA ALA A 8 -18.33 -21.33 -4.41
C ALA A 8 -17.14 -20.73 -5.17
N GLY A 9 -16.62 -21.47 -6.16
CA GLY A 9 -15.49 -21.05 -6.99
C GLY A 9 -14.10 -21.50 -6.52
N LEU A 10 -13.98 -22.17 -5.36
CA LEU A 10 -12.71 -22.77 -4.93
C LEU A 10 -12.45 -24.12 -5.62
N SER A 11 -11.21 -24.36 -6.03
CA SER A 11 -10.82 -25.69 -6.52
C SER A 11 -10.83 -26.74 -5.41
N PRO A 12 -11.01 -28.04 -5.72
CA PRO A 12 -10.92 -29.12 -4.74
C PRO A 12 -9.59 -29.12 -3.97
N GLU A 13 -8.49 -28.81 -4.63
CA GLU A 13 -7.16 -28.70 -4.02
C GLU A 13 -7.10 -27.54 -3.03
N THR A 14 -7.68 -26.38 -3.39
CA THR A 14 -7.75 -25.22 -2.50
C THR A 14 -8.64 -25.49 -1.28
N ILE A 15 -9.75 -26.20 -1.44
CA ILE A 15 -10.63 -26.62 -0.33
C ILE A 15 -9.88 -27.57 0.62
N GLU A 16 -9.19 -28.57 0.07
CA GLU A 16 -8.43 -29.52 0.88
C GLU A 16 -7.27 -28.83 1.63
N LYS A 17 -6.60 -27.88 0.98
CA LYS A 17 -5.59 -27.04 1.63
C LYS A 17 -6.17 -26.22 2.78
N ALA A 18 -7.35 -25.60 2.59
CA ALA A 18 -8.02 -24.87 3.65
C ALA A 18 -8.35 -25.77 4.85
N ARG A 19 -8.86 -26.98 4.58
CA ARG A 19 -9.14 -27.98 5.61
C ARG A 19 -7.88 -28.37 6.39
N LEU A 20 -6.79 -28.67 5.69
CA LEU A 20 -5.53 -29.15 6.29
C LEU A 20 -4.73 -28.06 7.00
N GLU A 21 -4.62 -26.86 6.42
CA GLU A 21 -3.75 -25.81 6.94
C GLU A 21 -4.46 -24.82 7.87
N LEU A 22 -5.77 -24.62 7.66
CA LEU A 22 -6.58 -23.60 8.32
C LEU A 22 -7.64 -24.19 9.25
N ASN A 23 -7.85 -25.50 9.23
CA ASN A 23 -8.96 -26.16 9.95
C ASN A 23 -10.35 -25.69 9.47
N GLU A 24 -10.47 -25.26 8.21
CA GLU A 24 -11.77 -24.89 7.64
C GLU A 24 -12.65 -26.13 7.53
N ASN A 25 -13.78 -26.12 8.23
CA ASN A 25 -14.76 -27.20 8.18
C ASN A 25 -16.08 -26.67 7.56
N PRO A 26 -16.44 -27.11 6.34
CA PRO A 26 -17.65 -26.67 5.66
C PRO A 26 -18.94 -26.88 6.47
N ASP A 27 -19.00 -27.95 7.28
CA ASP A 27 -20.23 -28.35 8.00
C ASP A 27 -20.58 -27.42 9.16
N ILE A 28 -19.58 -26.72 9.72
CA ILE A 28 -19.76 -25.79 10.86
C ILE A 28 -19.41 -24.35 10.52
N LEU A 29 -19.13 -24.05 9.25
CA LEU A 29 -18.68 -22.74 8.79
C LEU A 29 -19.58 -21.59 9.25
N HIS A 30 -20.90 -21.78 9.17
CA HIS A 30 -21.87 -20.77 9.61
C HIS A 30 -21.82 -20.55 11.13
N GLN A 31 -21.58 -21.60 11.91
CA GLN A 31 -21.43 -21.50 13.36
C GLN A 31 -20.16 -20.75 13.75
N ASP A 32 -19.05 -20.99 13.04
CA ASP A 32 -17.79 -20.29 13.28
C ASP A 32 -17.91 -18.78 12.99
N ILE A 33 -18.58 -18.42 11.89
CA ILE A 33 -18.86 -17.03 11.54
C ILE A 33 -19.75 -16.37 12.60
N GLN A 34 -20.81 -17.07 13.04
CA GLN A 34 -21.71 -16.54 14.04
C GLN A 34 -21.02 -16.30 15.39
N GLN A 35 -20.13 -17.20 15.83
CA GLN A 35 -19.35 -17.00 17.05
C GLN A 35 -18.48 -15.72 17.01
N VAL A 36 -17.86 -15.43 15.86
CA VAL A 36 -17.09 -14.19 15.69
C VAL A 36 -18.02 -12.97 15.76
N ARG A 37 -19.19 -13.05 15.13
CA ARG A 37 -20.19 -11.99 15.13
C ARG A 37 -20.73 -11.70 16.54
N ASP A 38 -20.98 -12.73 17.32
CA ASP A 38 -21.49 -12.60 18.70
C ASP A 38 -20.48 -11.90 19.61
N MET A 39 -19.17 -11.95 19.32
CA MET A 39 -18.16 -11.22 20.09
C MET A 39 -18.13 -9.71 19.77
N ILE A 40 -18.71 -9.26 18.66
CA ILE A 40 -18.68 -7.84 18.25
C ILE A 40 -19.32 -6.93 19.31
N ILE A 41 -20.42 -7.36 19.93
CA ILE A 41 -21.11 -6.59 20.97
C ILE A 41 -20.24 -6.32 22.21
N THR A 42 -19.16 -7.07 22.40
CA THR A 42 -18.24 -6.91 23.54
C THR A 42 -17.29 -5.72 23.38
N ARG A 43 -17.23 -5.10 22.19
CA ARG A 43 -16.37 -3.96 21.87
C ARG A 43 -17.17 -2.78 21.31
N PRO A 44 -18.07 -2.17 22.10
CA PRO A 44 -18.89 -1.04 21.64
C PRO A 44 -18.05 0.22 21.33
N ASP A 45 -16.78 0.25 21.72
CA ASP A 45 -15.84 1.32 21.41
C ASP A 45 -15.32 1.29 19.96
N ILE A 46 -15.51 0.17 19.23
CA ILE A 46 -15.07 0.02 17.85
C ILE A 46 -16.25 0.14 16.88
N GLY A 47 -16.08 0.96 15.84
CA GLY A 47 -17.02 1.07 14.73
C GLY A 47 -16.80 -0.04 13.71
N PHE A 48 -17.48 -1.18 13.90
CA PHE A 48 -17.45 -2.28 12.94
C PHE A 48 -18.33 -1.96 11.72
N LEU A 49 -17.72 -1.45 10.65
CA LEU A 49 -18.45 -0.96 9.47
C LEU A 49 -18.90 -2.07 8.50
N ARG A 50 -18.33 -3.28 8.62
CA ARG A 50 -18.62 -4.42 7.73
C ARG A 50 -18.49 -5.74 8.51
N THR A 51 -19.52 -6.58 8.46
CA THR A 51 -19.63 -7.83 9.25
C THR A 51 -20.39 -8.94 8.53
N ASP A 52 -20.50 -8.88 7.20
CA ASP A 52 -21.06 -9.96 6.39
C ASP A 52 -20.20 -11.23 6.45
N ASP A 53 -20.81 -12.37 6.12
CA ASP A 53 -20.17 -13.69 6.21
C ASP A 53 -18.85 -13.76 5.44
N ALA A 54 -18.83 -13.25 4.20
CA ALA A 54 -17.64 -13.26 3.36
C ALA A 54 -16.51 -12.40 3.94
N PHE A 55 -16.85 -11.26 4.54
CA PHE A 55 -15.88 -10.41 5.22
C PHE A 55 -15.30 -11.07 6.48
N ILE A 56 -16.15 -11.62 7.35
CA ILE A 56 -15.69 -12.32 8.57
C ILE A 56 -14.83 -13.53 8.22
N LEU A 57 -15.16 -14.25 7.15
CA LEU A 57 -14.42 -15.43 6.69
C LEU A 57 -12.94 -15.12 6.39
N ARG A 58 -12.62 -13.90 5.91
CA ARG A 58 -11.23 -13.44 5.72
C ARG A 58 -10.42 -13.58 7.01
N PHE A 59 -11.02 -13.19 8.14
CA PHE A 59 -10.37 -13.20 9.47
C PHE A 59 -10.26 -14.61 10.04
N LEU A 60 -11.30 -15.44 9.87
CA LEU A 60 -11.27 -16.86 10.26
C LEU A 60 -10.15 -17.60 9.53
N ARG A 61 -10.07 -17.47 8.20
CA ARG A 61 -9.00 -18.08 7.38
C ARG A 61 -7.62 -17.57 7.80
N ALA A 62 -7.47 -16.26 8.05
CA ALA A 62 -6.22 -15.66 8.52
C ALA A 62 -5.75 -16.17 9.90
N ARG A 63 -6.67 -16.68 10.73
CA ARG A 63 -6.42 -17.18 12.09
C ARG A 63 -6.69 -18.67 12.27
N LYS A 64 -6.76 -19.40 11.16
CA LYS A 64 -6.93 -20.87 11.16
C LYS A 64 -8.15 -21.32 11.97
N PHE A 65 -9.25 -20.59 11.81
CA PHE A 65 -10.53 -20.86 12.46
C PHE A 65 -10.49 -20.82 14.00
N HIS A 66 -9.47 -20.21 14.61
CA HIS A 66 -9.53 -19.82 16.02
C HIS A 66 -10.39 -18.56 16.16
N GLN A 67 -11.64 -18.72 16.59
CA GLN A 67 -12.68 -17.70 16.60
C GLN A 67 -12.26 -16.48 17.41
N THR A 68 -11.72 -16.66 18.62
CA THR A 68 -11.26 -15.56 19.48
C THR A 68 -10.13 -14.76 18.83
N GLU A 69 -9.18 -15.43 18.18
CA GLU A 69 -8.07 -14.75 17.49
C GLU A 69 -8.54 -14.06 16.20
N ALA A 70 -9.51 -14.64 15.49
CA ALA A 70 -10.16 -14.03 14.34
C ALA A 70 -10.89 -12.74 14.74
N PHE A 71 -11.68 -12.78 15.81
CA PHE A 71 -12.33 -11.60 16.38
C PHE A 71 -11.29 -10.55 16.82
N ARG A 72 -10.21 -10.96 17.49
CA ARG A 72 -9.13 -10.04 17.89
C ARG A 72 -8.52 -9.34 16.67
N LEU A 73 -8.32 -10.05 15.55
CA LEU A 73 -7.83 -9.44 14.31
C LEU A 73 -8.87 -8.51 13.67
N LEU A 74 -10.15 -8.90 13.65
CA LEU A 74 -11.25 -8.07 13.16
C LEU A 74 -11.36 -6.75 13.95
N ALA A 75 -11.29 -6.82 15.27
CA ALA A 75 -11.27 -5.64 16.13
C ALA A 75 -10.05 -4.76 15.85
N GLN A 76 -8.85 -5.34 15.73
CA GLN A 76 -7.63 -4.59 15.37
C GLN A 76 -7.74 -3.93 13.99
N TYR A 77 -8.34 -4.59 13.01
CA TYR A 77 -8.55 -4.05 11.65
C TYR A 77 -9.34 -2.73 11.66
N PHE A 78 -10.45 -2.67 12.39
CA PHE A 78 -11.27 -1.46 12.47
C PHE A 78 -10.65 -0.43 13.42
N GLN A 79 -10.10 -0.86 14.56
CA GLN A 79 -9.44 0.04 15.49
C GLN A 79 -8.24 0.75 14.85
N TYR A 80 -7.44 0.03 14.05
CA TYR A 80 -6.33 0.61 13.30
C TYR A 80 -6.80 1.71 12.34
N ARG A 81 -7.96 1.54 11.69
CA ARG A 81 -8.57 2.57 10.84
C ARG A 81 -9.05 3.78 11.64
N GLN A 82 -9.73 3.53 12.76
CA GLN A 82 -10.23 4.61 13.63
C GLN A 82 -9.09 5.43 14.25
N LEU A 83 -7.95 4.81 14.55
CA LEU A 83 -6.78 5.51 15.09
C LEU A 83 -5.97 6.26 14.02
N ASN A 84 -6.13 5.91 12.74
CA ASN A 84 -5.36 6.47 11.63
C ASN A 84 -6.27 7.03 10.53
N LEU A 85 -7.32 7.78 10.90
CA LEU A 85 -8.36 8.27 9.98
C LEU A 85 -7.79 9.01 8.77
N ASP A 86 -6.75 9.82 8.96
CA ASP A 86 -6.12 10.58 7.87
C ASP A 86 -5.57 9.67 6.76
N MET A 87 -5.06 8.49 7.13
CA MET A 87 -4.55 7.51 6.16
C MET A 87 -5.66 6.85 5.35
N PHE A 88 -6.87 6.76 5.91
CA PHE A 88 -8.03 6.10 5.28
C PHE A 88 -9.07 7.07 4.75
N LYS A 89 -8.80 8.38 4.81
CA LYS A 89 -9.62 9.40 4.14
C LYS A 89 -9.51 9.20 2.62
N ASN A 90 -10.65 9.28 1.92
CA ASN A 90 -10.74 9.09 0.46
C ASN A 90 -9.95 7.87 -0.03
N PHE A 91 -10.09 6.73 0.66
CA PHE A 91 -9.30 5.52 0.39
C PHE A 91 -9.77 4.82 -0.89
N LYS A 92 -9.42 5.39 -2.04
CA LYS A 92 -9.79 4.94 -3.39
C LYS A 92 -8.59 5.06 -4.32
N ALA A 93 -8.60 4.31 -5.42
CA ALA A 93 -7.47 4.26 -6.35
C ALA A 93 -7.19 5.62 -7.01
N ASP A 94 -8.21 6.45 -7.20
CA ASP A 94 -8.14 7.77 -7.83
C ASP A 94 -7.74 8.91 -6.87
N ASP A 95 -7.56 8.62 -5.57
CA ASP A 95 -6.95 9.58 -4.64
C ASP A 95 -5.56 10.00 -5.15
N PRO A 96 -5.23 11.30 -5.19
CA PRO A 96 -3.99 11.74 -5.84
C PRO A 96 -2.71 11.10 -5.28
N GLY A 97 -2.65 10.82 -3.97
CA GLY A 97 -1.48 10.18 -3.36
C GLY A 97 -1.40 8.70 -3.73
N ILE A 98 -2.52 7.99 -3.60
CA ILE A 98 -2.62 6.56 -3.95
C ILE A 98 -2.36 6.35 -5.44
N LYS A 99 -3.04 7.12 -6.30
CA LYS A 99 -2.89 7.06 -7.75
C LYS A 99 -1.44 7.22 -8.17
N ARG A 100 -0.76 8.26 -7.70
CA ARG A 100 0.67 8.47 -8.01
C ARG A 100 1.54 7.33 -7.52
N ALA A 101 1.30 6.80 -6.32
CA ALA A 101 2.05 5.67 -5.81
C ALA A 101 1.86 4.41 -6.69
N LEU A 102 0.63 4.11 -7.10
CA LEU A 102 0.31 3.01 -8.01
C LEU A 102 1.00 3.19 -9.37
N THR A 103 0.92 4.38 -9.95
CA THR A 103 1.59 4.72 -11.23
C THR A 103 3.12 4.60 -11.14
N ASP A 104 3.72 4.93 -10.00
CA ASP A 104 5.16 4.76 -9.77
C ASP A 104 5.55 3.28 -9.47
N GLY A 105 4.60 2.35 -9.50
CA GLY A 105 4.81 0.92 -9.28
C GLY A 105 4.78 0.50 -7.80
N PHE A 106 4.08 1.23 -6.94
CA PHE A 106 3.95 0.94 -5.51
C PHE A 106 2.51 0.58 -5.09
N PRO A 107 2.21 -0.72 -4.81
CA PRO A 107 3.01 -1.89 -5.18
C PRO A 107 2.84 -2.23 -6.66
N GLY A 108 3.83 -2.94 -7.21
CA GLY A 108 3.61 -3.81 -8.35
C GLY A 108 2.89 -5.08 -7.90
N VAL A 109 2.05 -5.63 -8.76
CA VAL A 109 1.36 -6.91 -8.56
C VAL A 109 1.59 -7.77 -9.79
N LEU A 110 2.15 -8.97 -9.60
CA LEU A 110 2.30 -9.93 -10.69
C LEU A 110 0.95 -10.56 -11.02
N GLU A 111 0.65 -10.71 -12.30
CA GLU A 111 -0.54 -11.41 -12.78
C GLU A 111 -0.54 -12.86 -12.29
N ASN A 112 0.59 -13.54 -12.50
CA ASN A 112 0.80 -14.91 -12.06
C ASN A 112 0.99 -15.02 -10.54
N ARG A 113 0.53 -16.16 -10.01
CA ARG A 113 0.80 -16.58 -8.64
C ARG A 113 2.09 -17.41 -8.61
N ASP A 114 2.67 -17.57 -7.43
CA ASP A 114 3.78 -18.50 -7.27
C ASP A 114 3.33 -19.98 -7.33
N HIS A 115 4.30 -20.89 -7.33
CA HIS A 115 4.09 -22.35 -7.27
C HIS A 115 3.27 -22.85 -6.05
N CYS A 116 3.03 -22.02 -5.03
CA CYS A 116 2.19 -22.32 -3.88
C CYS A 116 0.78 -21.67 -3.97
N GLY A 117 0.46 -21.00 -5.08
CA GLY A 117 -0.78 -20.27 -5.30
C GLY A 117 -0.83 -18.90 -4.62
N ARG A 118 0.30 -18.36 -4.15
CA ARG A 118 0.37 -17.05 -3.47
C ARG A 118 0.48 -15.92 -4.48
N LYS A 119 -0.17 -14.79 -4.22
CA LYS A 119 0.00 -13.58 -5.04
C LYS A 119 1.31 -12.88 -4.70
N ILE A 120 2.07 -12.47 -5.71
CA ILE A 120 3.37 -11.81 -5.54
C ILE A 120 3.20 -10.30 -5.71
N LEU A 121 3.54 -9.55 -4.67
CA LEU A 121 3.66 -8.10 -4.69
C LEU A 121 5.13 -7.71 -4.82
N LEU A 122 5.40 -6.67 -5.59
CA LEU A 122 6.72 -6.15 -5.88
C LEU A 122 6.85 -4.71 -5.36
N LEU A 123 8.00 -4.38 -4.78
CA LEU A 123 8.37 -3.02 -4.43
C LEU A 123 9.77 -2.75 -4.96
N PHE A 124 9.87 -1.88 -5.96
CA PHE A 124 11.15 -1.39 -6.48
C PHE A 124 11.52 -0.11 -5.71
N ALA A 125 12.32 -0.26 -4.66
CA ALA A 125 12.56 0.84 -3.72
C ALA A 125 13.22 2.07 -4.38
N ALA A 126 13.96 1.87 -5.46
CA ALA A 126 14.53 2.96 -6.28
C ALA A 126 13.48 3.95 -6.81
N ASN A 127 12.27 3.47 -7.13
CA ASN A 127 11.20 4.28 -7.72
C ASN A 127 10.66 5.32 -6.73
N TRP A 128 11.01 5.23 -5.44
CA TRP A 128 10.44 6.13 -4.45
C TRP A 128 11.07 7.53 -4.53
N ASP A 129 10.39 8.40 -5.27
CA ASP A 129 10.64 9.83 -5.26
C ASP A 129 9.89 10.51 -4.09
N GLN A 130 10.65 10.81 -3.04
CA GLN A 130 10.15 11.49 -1.83
C GLN A 130 9.58 12.90 -2.09
N SER A 131 9.91 13.52 -3.23
CA SER A 131 9.34 14.82 -3.59
C SER A 131 7.92 14.70 -4.16
N ARG A 132 7.56 13.52 -4.66
CA ARG A 132 6.27 13.23 -5.30
C ARG A 132 5.31 12.48 -4.38
N ASN A 133 5.82 11.50 -3.64
CA ASN A 133 5.02 10.60 -2.80
C ASN A 133 5.62 10.44 -1.40
N SER A 134 4.76 10.56 -0.39
CA SER A 134 5.13 10.22 0.97
C SER A 134 5.15 8.69 1.14
N PHE A 135 5.84 8.21 2.17
CA PHE A 135 5.75 6.80 2.53
C PHE A 135 4.32 6.39 2.95
N ILE A 136 3.55 7.33 3.49
CA ILE A 136 2.13 7.10 3.80
C ILE A 136 1.34 6.83 2.53
N ASP A 137 1.56 7.57 1.43
CA ASP A 137 0.87 7.33 0.16
C ASP A 137 1.17 5.94 -0.40
N ILE A 138 2.44 5.52 -0.31
CA ILE A 138 2.86 4.15 -0.66
C ILE A 138 2.17 3.11 0.22
N LEU A 139 2.13 3.32 1.54
CA LEU A 139 1.44 2.41 2.46
C LEU A 139 -0.07 2.34 2.18
N ARG A 140 -0.71 3.48 1.87
CA ARG A 140 -2.12 3.56 1.47
C ARG A 140 -2.36 2.73 0.21
N ALA A 141 -1.53 2.89 -0.81
CA ALA A 141 -1.63 2.12 -2.05
C ALA A 141 -1.42 0.62 -1.83
N ILE A 142 -0.47 0.22 -0.98
CA ILE A 142 -0.26 -1.20 -0.61
C ILE A 142 -1.50 -1.76 0.09
N LEU A 143 -2.03 -1.06 1.09
CA LEU A 143 -3.21 -1.50 1.82
C LEU A 143 -4.44 -1.58 0.91
N LEU A 144 -4.62 -0.62 0.00
CA LEU A 144 -5.72 -0.63 -0.97
C LEU A 144 -5.60 -1.83 -1.92
N SER A 145 -4.39 -2.07 -2.43
CA SER A 145 -4.11 -3.20 -3.30
C SER A 145 -4.42 -4.53 -2.61
N LEU A 146 -4.07 -4.65 -1.33
CA LEU A 146 -4.39 -5.83 -0.53
C LEU A 146 -5.90 -5.98 -0.29
N GLU A 147 -6.65 -4.88 -0.04
CA GLU A 147 -8.11 -4.93 0.10
C GLU A 147 -8.79 -5.48 -1.16
N VAL A 148 -8.32 -5.07 -2.35
CA VAL A 148 -8.84 -5.58 -3.63
C VAL A 148 -8.43 -7.04 -3.85
N LEU A 149 -7.17 -7.38 -3.58
CA LEU A 149 -6.68 -8.73 -3.82
C LEU A 149 -7.29 -9.77 -2.86
N ILE A 150 -7.58 -9.42 -1.61
CA ILE A 150 -8.10 -10.38 -0.63
C ILE A 150 -9.57 -10.74 -0.85
N GLU A 151 -10.25 -10.10 -1.79
CA GLU A 151 -11.59 -10.50 -2.21
C GLU A 151 -11.59 -11.86 -2.90
N ASP A 152 -10.48 -12.21 -3.55
CA ASP A 152 -10.21 -13.56 -4.06
C ASP A 152 -10.05 -14.54 -2.89
N GLN A 153 -11.01 -15.47 -2.79
CA GLN A 153 -11.05 -16.46 -1.73
C GLN A 153 -9.82 -17.39 -1.74
N GLU A 154 -9.25 -17.68 -2.91
CA GLU A 154 -8.05 -18.49 -2.98
C GLU A 154 -6.85 -17.74 -2.38
N LEU A 155 -6.81 -16.41 -2.46
CA LEU A 155 -5.74 -15.61 -1.84
C LEU A 155 -5.90 -15.50 -0.32
N GLN A 156 -7.13 -15.61 0.21
CA GLN A 156 -7.34 -15.75 1.65
C GLN A 156 -6.72 -17.06 2.18
N ILE A 157 -6.76 -18.12 1.37
CA ILE A 157 -6.24 -19.44 1.70
C ILE A 157 -4.73 -19.53 1.43
N ASN A 158 -4.30 -19.17 0.23
CA ASN A 158 -2.91 -19.31 -0.22
C ASN A 158 -2.01 -18.22 0.36
N GLY A 159 -2.50 -16.97 0.37
CA GLY A 159 -1.79 -15.82 0.88
C GLY A 159 -0.94 -15.08 -0.16
N PHE A 160 0.06 -14.37 0.35
CA PHE A 160 0.82 -13.37 -0.40
C PHE A 160 2.33 -13.55 -0.19
N ILE A 161 3.11 -13.10 -1.17
CA ILE A 161 4.55 -12.88 -1.08
C ILE A 161 4.83 -11.41 -1.35
N LEU A 162 5.78 -10.84 -0.61
CA LEU A 162 6.30 -9.50 -0.88
C LEU A 162 7.77 -9.62 -1.29
N ILE A 163 8.14 -9.09 -2.45
CA ILE A 163 9.53 -8.96 -2.90
C ILE A 163 9.87 -7.49 -2.95
N ILE A 164 10.96 -7.10 -2.30
CA ILE A 164 11.43 -5.72 -2.23
C ILE A 164 12.82 -5.69 -2.86
N ASP A 165 12.91 -5.04 -4.02
CA ASP A 165 14.18 -4.74 -4.66
C ASP A 165 14.76 -3.46 -4.09
N TRP A 166 15.95 -3.57 -3.51
CA TRP A 166 16.69 -2.45 -2.91
C TRP A 166 17.80 -1.93 -3.82
N SER A 167 17.88 -2.40 -5.06
CA SER A 167 18.78 -1.85 -6.07
C SER A 167 18.64 -0.33 -6.11
N ASN A 168 19.76 0.38 -6.08
CA ASN A 168 19.82 1.85 -6.12
C ASN A 168 19.05 2.59 -5.01
N PHE A 169 18.64 1.91 -3.95
CA PHE A 169 18.06 2.58 -2.80
C PHE A 169 19.14 3.41 -2.10
N SER A 170 18.86 4.69 -1.94
CA SER A 170 19.81 5.66 -1.40
C SER A 170 19.71 5.78 0.11
N PHE A 171 20.81 6.15 0.75
CA PHE A 171 20.80 6.48 2.18
C PHE A 171 19.84 7.65 2.49
N LYS A 172 19.67 8.59 1.56
CA LYS A 172 18.69 9.68 1.68
C LYS A 172 17.26 9.14 1.80
N GLN A 173 16.87 8.17 0.95
CA GLN A 173 15.58 7.48 1.09
C GLN A 173 15.49 6.71 2.41
N ALA A 174 16.53 5.96 2.76
CA ALA A 174 16.56 5.22 4.03
C ALA A 174 16.37 6.13 5.25
N SER A 175 16.93 7.34 5.25
CA SER A 175 16.83 8.29 6.36
C SER A 175 15.41 8.77 6.67
N LYS A 176 14.46 8.60 5.74
CA LYS A 176 13.03 8.93 5.94
C LYS A 176 12.22 7.80 6.54
N LEU A 177 12.77 6.59 6.61
CA LEU A 177 12.13 5.44 7.24
C LEU A 177 12.31 5.50 8.75
N THR A 178 11.52 6.34 9.41
CA THR A 178 11.52 6.51 10.87
C THR A 178 10.96 5.28 11.58
N PRO A 179 11.32 5.03 12.87
CA PRO A 179 10.74 3.92 13.62
C PRO A 179 9.21 3.97 13.68
N SER A 180 8.63 5.18 13.82
CA SER A 180 7.19 5.39 13.86
C SER A 180 6.50 5.00 12.55
N ILE A 181 7.06 5.39 11.40
CA ILE A 181 6.43 5.08 10.11
C ILE A 181 6.52 3.59 9.77
N LEU A 182 7.64 2.95 10.12
CA LEU A 182 7.83 1.52 9.95
C LEU A 182 6.94 0.72 10.89
N LYS A 183 6.79 1.17 12.15
CA LYS A 183 5.85 0.58 13.10
C LYS A 183 4.42 0.66 12.56
N LEU A 184 3.99 1.80 12.03
CA LEU A 184 2.67 1.97 11.42
C LEU A 184 2.45 0.94 10.28
N ALA A 185 3.40 0.82 9.36
CA ALA A 185 3.31 -0.17 8.27
C ALA A 185 3.24 -1.62 8.79
N ILE A 186 4.04 -1.95 9.82
CA ILE A 186 4.05 -3.28 10.41
C ILE A 186 2.71 -3.57 11.11
N GLU A 187 2.19 -2.64 11.90
CA GLU A 187 0.88 -2.80 12.57
C GLU A 187 -0.25 -2.96 11.54
N GLY A 188 -0.23 -2.19 10.46
CA GLY A 188 -1.18 -2.31 9.36
C GLY A 188 -1.14 -3.68 8.70
N LEU A 189 0.04 -4.16 8.29
CA LEU A 189 0.19 -5.39 7.51
C LEU A 189 0.17 -6.68 8.36
N GLN A 190 0.76 -6.65 9.55
CA GLN A 190 0.94 -7.83 10.40
C GLN A 190 -0.24 -8.03 11.37
N ASP A 191 -0.69 -6.95 11.99
CA ASP A 191 -1.55 -7.00 13.17
C ASP A 191 -3.00 -6.65 12.86
N SER A 192 -3.22 -5.92 11.76
CA SER A 192 -4.52 -5.33 11.45
C SER A 192 -5.11 -5.81 10.12
N PHE A 193 -4.36 -6.47 9.24
CA PHE A 193 -4.86 -6.93 7.94
C PHE A 193 -5.01 -8.47 7.89
N PRO A 194 -6.11 -9.03 7.34
CA PRO A 194 -6.33 -10.48 7.30
C PRO A 194 -5.52 -11.23 6.23
N ALA A 195 -4.33 -10.75 5.87
CA ALA A 195 -3.45 -11.43 4.91
C ALA A 195 -2.55 -12.49 5.58
N ARG A 196 -2.27 -13.55 4.82
CA ARG A 196 -1.25 -14.55 5.16
C ARG A 196 0.00 -14.29 4.30
N PHE A 197 1.01 -13.62 4.85
CA PHE A 197 2.29 -13.47 4.14
C PHE A 197 3.13 -14.74 4.27
N GLY A 198 3.40 -15.43 3.15
CA GLY A 198 4.28 -16.60 3.09
C GLY A 198 5.76 -16.24 3.24
N GLY A 199 6.15 -15.02 2.86
CA GLY A 199 7.51 -14.53 2.86
C GLY A 199 7.60 -13.06 2.46
N VAL A 200 8.60 -12.38 3.02
CA VAL A 200 9.03 -11.02 2.65
C VAL A 200 10.50 -11.11 2.26
N HIS A 201 10.78 -10.91 0.98
CA HIS A 201 12.06 -11.18 0.34
C HIS A 201 12.72 -9.86 -0.02
N PHE A 202 13.88 -9.59 0.58
CA PHE A 202 14.71 -8.44 0.25
C PHE A 202 15.81 -8.91 -0.69
N VAL A 203 15.91 -8.28 -1.85
CA VAL A 203 16.99 -8.52 -2.83
C VAL A 203 17.77 -7.24 -3.05
N ASN A 204 19.03 -7.39 -3.45
CA ASN A 204 19.96 -6.30 -3.74
C ASN A 204 20.08 -5.27 -2.59
N GLN A 205 19.86 -5.72 -1.35
CA GLN A 205 19.84 -4.82 -0.21
C GLN A 205 21.26 -4.35 0.18
N PRO A 206 21.44 -3.04 0.47
CA PRO A 206 22.73 -2.48 0.82
C PRO A 206 23.15 -2.87 2.24
N TRP A 207 24.43 -2.67 2.56
CA TRP A 207 25.02 -3.04 3.87
C TRP A 207 24.26 -2.47 5.08
N TYR A 208 23.64 -1.30 4.93
CA TYR A 208 22.92 -0.62 6.01
C TYR A 208 21.50 -1.19 6.28
N ILE A 209 21.04 -2.19 5.52
CA ILE A 209 19.76 -2.88 5.78
C ILE A 209 19.71 -3.47 7.20
N HIS A 210 20.85 -3.91 7.75
CA HIS A 210 20.90 -4.51 9.07
C HIS A 210 20.55 -3.51 10.18
N ALA A 211 20.91 -2.24 10.01
CA ALA A 211 20.50 -1.18 10.92
C ALA A 211 18.98 -0.97 10.87
N LEU A 212 18.41 -0.91 9.65
CA LEU A 212 16.95 -0.80 9.48
C LEU A 212 16.20 -2.02 10.04
N TYR A 213 16.71 -3.23 9.80
CA TYR A 213 16.14 -4.45 10.37
C TYR A 213 16.16 -4.42 11.89
N THR A 214 17.26 -3.96 12.50
CA THR A 214 17.38 -3.79 13.95
C THR A 214 16.35 -2.81 14.49
N LEU A 215 16.07 -1.73 13.75
CA LEU A 215 15.06 -0.73 14.09
C LEU A 215 13.64 -1.31 14.14
N ILE A 216 13.30 -2.19 13.20
CA ILE A 216 11.96 -2.77 13.10
C ILE A 216 11.78 -4.06 13.92
N LYS A 217 12.87 -4.75 14.25
CA LYS A 217 12.85 -6.02 14.99
C LYS A 217 11.98 -6.02 16.26
N PRO A 218 11.91 -4.94 17.07
CA PRO A 218 11.01 -4.86 18.22
C PRO A 218 9.52 -4.91 17.88
N PHE A 219 9.13 -4.49 16.67
CA PHE A 219 7.73 -4.47 16.22
C PHE A 219 7.31 -5.77 15.51
N LEU A 220 8.28 -6.63 15.15
CA LEU A 220 8.03 -7.86 14.42
C LEU A 220 7.74 -9.04 15.35
N LYS A 221 6.62 -9.72 15.11
CA LYS A 221 6.29 -11.01 15.74
C LYS A 221 7.24 -12.10 15.26
N ASP A 222 7.47 -13.13 16.08
CA ASP A 222 8.35 -14.27 15.75
C ASP A 222 8.04 -14.91 14.40
N LYS A 223 6.75 -15.09 14.10
CA LYS A 223 6.30 -15.66 12.83
C LYS A 223 6.72 -14.81 11.64
N THR A 224 6.63 -13.49 11.74
CA THR A 224 7.05 -12.55 10.70
C THR A 224 8.56 -12.52 10.56
N ARG A 225 9.30 -12.52 11.69
CA ARG A 225 10.78 -12.57 11.68
C ARG A 225 11.30 -13.79 10.91
N LYS A 226 10.69 -14.95 11.11
CA LYS A 226 11.03 -16.21 10.39
C LYS A 226 10.68 -16.20 8.90
N ARG A 227 9.90 -15.22 8.45
CA ARG A 227 9.44 -15.07 7.07
C ARG A 227 10.10 -13.89 6.36
N ILE A 228 11.05 -13.22 7.00
CA ILE A 228 11.87 -12.19 6.36
C ILE A 228 13.15 -12.86 5.86
N PHE A 229 13.42 -12.72 4.57
CA PHE A 229 14.56 -13.30 3.89
C PHE A 229 15.41 -12.19 3.28
N LEU A 230 16.70 -12.18 3.60
CA LEU A 230 17.68 -11.22 3.08
C LEU A 230 18.58 -11.95 2.09
N HIS A 231 18.36 -11.76 0.79
CA HIS A 231 19.02 -12.52 -0.28
C HIS A 231 20.36 -11.90 -0.73
N GLY A 232 20.53 -10.60 -0.49
CA GLY A 232 21.68 -9.85 -1.00
C GLY A 232 21.60 -9.83 -2.52
N ASN A 233 22.75 -10.00 -3.17
CA ASN A 233 22.83 -10.08 -4.64
C ASN A 233 22.68 -11.51 -5.17
N ASN A 234 22.39 -12.49 -4.31
CA ASN A 234 22.29 -13.91 -4.68
C ASN A 234 20.84 -14.32 -4.95
N LEU A 235 20.39 -14.15 -6.19
CA LEU A 235 19.05 -14.54 -6.62
C LEU A 235 18.79 -16.05 -6.53
N ASN A 236 19.83 -16.91 -6.54
CA ASN A 236 19.60 -18.35 -6.35
C ASN A 236 18.93 -18.66 -5.00
N SER A 237 19.23 -17.87 -3.96
CA SER A 237 18.59 -18.03 -2.65
C SER A 237 17.11 -17.60 -2.65
N LEU A 238 16.72 -16.69 -3.57
CA LEU A 238 15.32 -16.36 -3.85
C LEU A 238 14.66 -17.52 -4.60
N HIS A 239 15.34 -18.06 -5.62
CA HIS A 239 14.83 -19.12 -6.48
C HIS A 239 14.59 -20.46 -5.76
N GLN A 240 15.29 -20.70 -4.65
CA GLN A 240 15.01 -21.82 -3.74
C GLN A 240 13.65 -21.71 -3.04
N LEU A 241 13.08 -20.51 -2.95
CA LEU A 241 11.82 -20.23 -2.26
C LEU A 241 10.69 -19.81 -3.20
N ILE A 242 11.02 -19.33 -4.40
CA ILE A 242 10.06 -18.89 -5.43
C ILE A 242 10.60 -19.32 -6.78
N HIS A 243 9.84 -20.14 -7.52
CA HIS A 243 10.27 -20.65 -8.81
C HIS A 243 10.50 -19.51 -9.83
N PRO A 244 11.60 -19.54 -10.61
CA PRO A 244 11.91 -18.53 -11.62
C PRO A 244 10.81 -18.32 -12.68
N GLU A 245 10.00 -19.34 -12.96
CA GLU A 245 8.89 -19.26 -13.92
C GLU A 245 7.80 -18.26 -13.52
N CYS A 246 7.71 -17.96 -12.22
CA CYS A 246 6.73 -17.02 -11.66
C CYS A 246 7.27 -15.59 -11.55
N LEU A 247 8.52 -15.34 -11.94
CA LEU A 247 9.23 -14.09 -11.67
C LEU A 247 9.61 -13.35 -12.97
N PRO A 248 9.60 -12.00 -12.96
CA PRO A 248 10.11 -11.19 -14.05
C PRO A 248 11.64 -11.19 -14.07
N SER A 249 12.20 -10.73 -15.18
CA SER A 249 13.64 -10.77 -15.48
C SER A 249 14.53 -10.05 -14.44
N GLU A 250 14.01 -9.01 -13.77
CA GLU A 250 14.67 -8.25 -12.71
C GLU A 250 15.03 -9.13 -11.50
N PHE A 251 14.26 -10.19 -11.28
CA PHE A 251 14.51 -11.18 -10.22
C PHE A 251 15.08 -12.50 -10.78
N GLY A 252 15.66 -12.46 -11.98
CA GLY A 252 16.27 -13.63 -12.63
C GLY A 252 15.26 -14.70 -13.04
N GLY A 253 13.99 -14.30 -13.25
CA GLY A 253 12.94 -15.19 -13.72
C GLY A 253 12.79 -15.25 -15.23
N THR A 254 11.78 -15.98 -15.70
CA THR A 254 11.52 -16.20 -17.13
C THR A 254 10.39 -15.33 -17.71
N LEU A 255 9.67 -14.58 -16.87
CA LEU A 255 8.67 -13.61 -17.32
C LEU A 255 9.37 -12.35 -17.89
N PRO A 256 8.70 -11.58 -18.77
CA PRO A 256 9.24 -10.31 -19.23
C PRO A 256 9.50 -9.33 -18.07
N PRO A 257 10.26 -8.25 -18.32
CA PRO A 257 10.40 -7.15 -17.36
C PRO A 257 9.05 -6.69 -16.83
N TYR A 258 8.99 -6.34 -15.55
CA TYR A 258 7.73 -5.92 -14.95
C TYR A 258 7.31 -4.54 -15.46
N ASP A 259 6.14 -4.45 -16.07
CA ASP A 259 5.52 -3.18 -16.43
C ASP A 259 4.86 -2.56 -15.18
N MET A 260 5.51 -1.52 -14.65
CA MET A 260 5.13 -0.80 -13.42
C MET A 260 3.70 -0.24 -13.48
N GLY A 261 3.19 0.12 -14.66
CA GLY A 261 1.85 0.68 -14.82
C GLY A 261 0.73 -0.37 -14.84
N THR A 262 1.07 -1.66 -14.92
CA THR A 262 0.08 -2.75 -15.07
C THR A 262 -0.95 -2.75 -13.96
N TRP A 263 -0.50 -2.67 -12.71
CA TRP A 263 -1.41 -2.71 -11.57
C TRP A 263 -2.25 -1.42 -11.45
N ALA A 264 -1.66 -0.26 -11.76
CA ALA A 264 -2.39 1.01 -11.80
C ALA A 264 -3.54 0.95 -12.82
N ARG A 265 -3.28 0.43 -14.04
CA ARG A 265 -4.31 0.21 -15.07
C ARG A 265 -5.42 -0.73 -14.61
N THR A 266 -5.09 -1.78 -13.86
CA THR A 266 -6.10 -2.69 -13.29
C THR A 266 -7.03 -1.98 -12.32
N LEU A 267 -6.51 -1.10 -11.45
CA LEU A 267 -7.31 -0.44 -10.42
C LEU A 267 -8.01 0.83 -10.90
N LEU A 268 -7.42 1.59 -11.81
CA LEU A 268 -7.93 2.87 -12.31
C LEU A 268 -8.84 2.69 -13.53
N GLY A 269 -8.82 1.52 -14.16
CA GLY A 269 -9.64 1.20 -15.32
C GLY A 269 -9.03 1.65 -16.67
N PRO A 270 -9.73 1.36 -17.78
CA PRO A 270 -9.21 1.53 -19.14
C PRO A 270 -9.01 2.99 -19.58
N ASP A 271 -9.68 3.95 -18.91
CA ASP A 271 -9.54 5.39 -19.20
C ASP A 271 -8.22 5.98 -18.67
N TYR A 272 -7.46 5.22 -17.88
CA TYR A 272 -6.14 5.61 -17.41
C TYR A 272 -5.08 5.35 -18.50
N SER A 273 -4.41 6.42 -18.95
CA SER A 273 -3.22 6.35 -19.79
C SER A 273 -2.01 6.96 -19.08
N ASP A 274 -0.88 6.28 -19.13
CA ASP A 274 0.39 6.79 -18.59
C ASP A 274 0.80 8.11 -19.28
N GLU A 275 0.34 8.35 -20.51
CA GLU A 275 0.63 9.57 -21.29
C GLU A 275 -0.06 10.83 -20.76
N ASN A 276 -1.27 10.74 -20.20
CA ASN A 276 -2.01 11.91 -19.73
C ASN A 276 -1.36 12.60 -18.52
N GLU A 277 -0.57 11.88 -17.71
CA GLU A 277 -0.01 12.40 -16.46
C GLU A 277 1.43 12.92 -16.62
N TYR A 278 2.25 12.26 -17.45
CA TYR A 278 3.58 12.75 -17.83
C TYR A 278 3.52 13.99 -18.73
N THR A 279 2.50 14.11 -19.60
CA THR A 279 2.32 15.31 -20.41
C THR A 279 1.89 16.52 -19.57
N HIS A 280 1.01 16.37 -18.58
CA HIS A 280 0.60 17.50 -17.73
C HIS A 280 1.69 18.02 -16.79
N THR A 281 2.54 17.15 -16.25
CA THR A 281 3.68 17.57 -15.40
C THR A 281 4.83 18.14 -16.22
N SER A 282 5.10 17.62 -17.43
CA SER A 282 6.12 18.18 -18.33
C SER A 282 5.70 19.50 -18.99
N TYR A 283 4.42 19.68 -19.34
CA TYR A 283 3.91 20.96 -19.88
C TYR A 283 3.91 22.09 -18.83
N ASN A 284 3.53 21.80 -17.58
CA ASN A 284 3.55 22.81 -16.52
C ASN A 284 4.97 23.14 -16.05
N ALA A 285 5.93 22.23 -16.19
CA ALA A 285 7.34 22.50 -15.88
C ALA A 285 8.06 23.32 -16.97
N MET A 286 7.58 23.30 -18.23
CA MET A 286 8.20 24.02 -19.35
C MET A 286 7.65 25.43 -19.61
N HIS A 287 6.59 25.86 -18.92
CA HIS A 287 5.98 27.20 -19.10
C HIS A 287 6.24 28.22 -17.97
N VAL A 288 7.37 28.14 -17.27
CA VAL A 288 7.92 29.27 -16.51
C VAL A 288 9.41 29.41 -16.76
N LYS A 289 9.75 29.96 -17.92
CA LYS A 289 10.94 30.80 -18.19
C LYS A 289 11.01 31.04 -19.69
N HIS A 290 10.58 32.23 -20.13
CA HIS A 290 11.20 33.04 -21.18
C HIS A 290 10.25 34.21 -21.48
N ALA A 291 10.27 35.23 -20.62
CA ALA A 291 9.91 36.57 -21.06
C ALA A 291 11.14 37.15 -21.77
N SER A 292 10.97 37.36 -23.06
CA SER A 292 11.94 37.83 -24.03
C SER A 292 12.49 39.22 -23.69
N SER A 293 13.80 39.41 -23.80
CA SER A 293 14.38 40.74 -24.06
C SER A 293 15.63 40.60 -24.92
N ASN A 294 15.51 40.97 -26.20
CA ASN A 294 16.62 41.39 -27.05
C ASN A 294 16.10 42.49 -27.98
N LEU A 295 16.58 43.72 -27.76
CA LEU A 295 16.71 44.77 -28.77
C LEU A 295 17.98 45.56 -28.42
N GLU A 296 18.82 45.76 -29.43
CA GLU A 296 20.22 46.18 -29.32
C GLU A 296 20.43 47.71 -29.20
N ARG A 297 21.52 48.06 -28.49
CA ARG A 297 22.49 49.17 -28.65
C ARG A 297 22.01 50.61 -28.98
N GLU A 298 22.37 51.56 -28.10
CA GLU A 298 23.29 52.67 -28.42
C GLU A 298 23.78 53.44 -27.17
N ALA A 299 24.81 54.28 -27.36
CA ALA A 299 25.82 54.76 -26.41
C ALA A 299 25.43 55.78 -25.30
N SER A 300 26.28 55.90 -24.27
CA SER A 300 26.30 56.93 -23.18
C SER A 300 27.29 58.08 -23.52
N PRO A 301 27.37 59.27 -22.83
CA PRO A 301 27.02 59.54 -21.40
C PRO A 301 26.49 60.97 -20.93
N LYS A 302 25.85 60.98 -19.73
CA LYS A 302 25.77 62.03 -18.64
C LYS A 302 24.98 63.37 -18.86
N PRO A 303 24.59 64.17 -17.80
CA PRO A 303 24.37 63.94 -16.34
C PRO A 303 23.11 64.65 -15.67
N MET A 304 22.81 64.25 -14.41
CA MET A 304 22.24 65.00 -13.24
C MET A 304 20.89 65.78 -13.25
N LYS A 305 20.04 65.41 -12.26
CA LYS A 305 19.21 66.18 -11.25
C LYS A 305 17.86 65.45 -11.06
N ARG A 306 17.06 65.53 -9.99
CA ARG A 306 17.10 65.79 -8.52
C ARG A 306 15.60 65.70 -8.08
N SER A 307 15.31 65.27 -6.84
CA SER A 307 14.02 65.47 -6.10
C SER A 307 12.84 64.55 -6.49
N GLN A 308 11.92 64.10 -5.63
CA GLN A 308 11.63 64.30 -4.20
C GLN A 308 10.63 63.21 -3.70
N SER A 309 10.69 62.93 -2.38
CA SER A 309 9.67 62.45 -1.39
C SER A 309 8.22 62.10 -1.85
N VAL A 310 7.49 61.15 -1.24
CA VAL A 310 6.81 61.21 0.09
C VAL A 310 6.13 59.83 0.36
N VAL A 311 6.56 59.06 1.37
CA VAL A 311 5.86 58.62 2.63
C VAL A 311 4.31 58.67 2.65
N GLU A 312 3.61 57.55 2.83
CA GLU A 312 2.76 57.28 4.01
C GLU A 312 2.03 55.93 3.96
N ALA A 313 1.61 55.51 5.15
CA ALA A 313 1.17 54.20 5.57
C ALA A 313 -0.30 54.20 6.03
N GLY A 314 -0.84 52.99 6.23
CA GLY A 314 -2.10 52.73 6.96
C GLY A 314 -3.11 51.95 6.13
N THR A 315 -3.94 51.05 6.63
CA THR A 315 -4.19 50.54 7.98
C THR A 315 -5.02 49.25 7.81
N LEU A 316 -4.86 48.34 8.77
CA LEU A 316 -5.67 47.15 9.08
C LEU A 316 -7.16 47.21 8.71
N LYS A 317 -7.72 46.05 8.33
CA LYS A 317 -9.00 45.55 8.86
C LYS A 317 -9.08 44.02 8.85
N HIS A 318 -9.41 43.50 10.03
CA HIS A 318 -9.91 42.16 10.31
C HIS A 318 -11.23 41.92 9.58
N GLU A 319 -11.48 40.70 9.14
CA GLU A 319 -12.82 40.12 9.16
C GLU A 319 -12.72 38.62 9.44
N ASP A 320 -13.54 38.22 10.40
CA ASP A 320 -13.69 36.90 11.01
C ASP A 320 -15.01 36.35 10.47
N GLN A 321 -15.00 35.17 9.85
CA GLN A 321 -16.24 34.45 9.51
C GLN A 321 -15.96 32.95 9.59
N GLY A 322 -16.59 32.34 10.59
CA GLY A 322 -16.67 30.89 10.73
C GLY A 322 -17.67 30.31 9.75
N GLU A 323 -17.37 29.10 9.27
CA GLU A 323 -18.33 28.22 8.65
C GLU A 323 -18.28 26.86 9.35
N SER A 324 -19.41 26.56 9.98
CA SER A 324 -19.84 25.21 10.36
C SER A 324 -20.42 24.52 9.13
N GLU A 325 -19.92 23.33 8.79
CA GLU A 325 -20.56 22.28 7.96
C GLU A 325 -19.46 21.22 7.72
N ASN A 326 -19.67 19.91 7.62
CA ASN A 326 -20.85 19.06 7.53
C ASN A 326 -20.34 17.63 7.85
N THR A 327 -20.77 16.99 8.94
CA THR A 327 -20.42 15.59 9.21
C THR A 327 -21.37 14.67 8.44
N GLN A 328 -20.96 14.26 7.24
CA GLN A 328 -21.56 13.11 6.53
C GLN A 328 -20.72 11.83 6.76
N PRO A 329 -21.35 10.65 6.92
CA PRO A 329 -20.66 9.42 7.26
C PRO A 329 -19.84 8.89 6.07
N LEU A 330 -18.62 8.41 6.35
CA LEU A 330 -17.76 7.74 5.38
C LEU A 330 -18.47 6.53 4.76
N LEU A 331 -18.57 6.54 3.44
CA LEU A 331 -19.18 5.53 2.59
C LEU A 331 -18.56 4.15 2.76
N ALA A 332 -19.44 3.15 2.81
CA ALA A 332 -19.16 1.77 2.44
C ALA A 332 -18.64 1.72 0.99
N LEU A 333 -17.67 0.84 0.74
CA LEU A 333 -17.28 0.45 -0.60
C LEU A 333 -18.39 -0.48 -1.13
N ASP A 334 -19.20 0.04 -2.06
CA ASP A 334 -19.88 -0.77 -3.06
C ASP A 334 -18.94 -1.01 -4.25
#